data_AF-A0A383V8U4-F1
#
_entry.id   AF-A0A383V8U4-F1
#
_cell.length_a   1.000
_cell.length_b   1.000
_cell.length_c   1.000
_cell.angle_alpha   90.00
_cell.angle_beta   90.00
_cell.angle_gamma   90.00
#
_symmetry.space_group_name_H-M   'P 1'
#
loop_
_entity.id
_entity.type
_entity.pdbx_description
1 polymer ?
#
loop_
_entity_poly.entity_id
_entity_poly.type
_entity_poly.pdbx_seq_one_letter_code
_entity_poly.pdbx_strand_id
1 'polypeptide(L)'
;MPSANARWYKVGDALLVLSQGDITQWSGDALVNAANERMLGGGGVDGAIHRAAGPRLRAACEQVPEVAPDVRCPTGEARITSAGRLQAKFVIHTVGPVYKNAEESAPLLRQAYLSCLALANKQRLENLAFPAISTGVYGYPPAEAAEVALTAVKDGMGTLSYVEFVLFPEAMFTTFVGVADTLLEAIKPAGGAAVSEPQQQEPTPAVDSQGRKHSASLHYSSQAAQPTESGSQSDSVCGGGSKAGHAELEVTSAAAAAAARGPTPSATGNTGNPSGTTPSGQPGCPSLGGAPASTFSGEPVGSTAVPKHT
;
A
#
# COMPACT_ATOMS: atom_id res chain seq x y z
N MET A 1 8.87 12.34 -13.12
CA MET A 1 8.05 12.03 -14.32
C MET A 1 8.02 10.51 -14.45
N PRO A 2 6.84 9.90 -14.72
CA PRO A 2 6.71 8.45 -14.86
C PRO A 2 7.63 7.88 -15.95
N SER A 3 7.95 6.59 -15.87
CA SER A 3 8.74 5.90 -16.90
C SER A 3 8.06 5.96 -18.28
N ALA A 4 8.80 5.67 -19.36
CA ALA A 4 8.29 5.71 -20.73
C ALA A 4 7.04 4.82 -20.96
N ASN A 5 6.82 3.81 -20.10
CA ASN A 5 5.65 2.94 -20.10
C ASN A 5 4.70 3.30 -18.94
N ALA A 6 3.98 4.41 -19.08
CA ALA A 6 2.96 4.85 -18.13
C ALA A 6 1.58 4.97 -18.78
N ARG A 7 0.54 4.61 -18.02
CA ARG A 7 -0.87 4.67 -18.41
C ARG A 7 -1.61 5.58 -17.46
N TRP A 8 -2.41 6.49 -18.01
CA TRP A 8 -3.02 7.60 -17.27
C TRP A 8 -4.53 7.48 -17.29
N TYR A 9 -5.14 7.72 -16.14
CA TYR A 9 -6.58 7.67 -15.93
C TYR A 9 -7.04 8.92 -15.19
N LYS A 10 -8.24 9.38 -15.51
CA LYS A 10 -8.91 10.44 -14.74
C LYS A 10 -9.80 9.82 -13.69
N VAL A 11 -9.72 10.33 -12.46
CA VAL A 11 -10.57 9.90 -11.35
C VAL A 11 -11.01 11.15 -10.59
N GLY A 12 -12.26 11.57 -10.82
CA GLY A 12 -12.70 12.90 -10.40
C GLY A 12 -11.83 13.99 -11.04
N ASP A 13 -11.28 14.90 -10.25
CA ASP A 13 -10.33 15.92 -10.69
C ASP A 13 -8.86 15.52 -10.52
N ALA A 14 -8.60 14.32 -10.00
CA ALA A 14 -7.27 13.80 -9.74
C ALA A 14 -6.79 12.84 -10.84
N LEU A 15 -5.48 12.63 -10.87
CA LEU A 15 -4.81 11.74 -11.82
C LEU A 15 -4.42 10.44 -11.13
N LEU A 16 -4.79 9.32 -11.76
CA LEU A 16 -4.27 8.00 -11.43
C LEU A 16 -3.34 7.53 -12.54
N VAL A 17 -2.12 7.17 -12.18
CA VAL A 17 -1.10 6.68 -13.12
C VAL A 17 -0.70 5.27 -12.75
N LEU A 18 -0.57 4.40 -13.75
CA LEU A 18 0.11 3.12 -13.62
C LEU A 18 1.42 3.23 -14.38
N SER A 19 2.53 2.85 -13.76
CA SER A 19 3.83 2.81 -14.43
C SER A 19 4.59 1.55 -14.06
N GLN A 20 5.45 1.10 -14.96
CA GLN A 20 6.44 0.08 -14.63
C GLN A 20 7.68 0.75 -14.03
N GLY A 21 8.16 0.27 -12.89
CA GLY A 21 9.40 0.81 -12.31
C GLY A 21 9.75 0.28 -10.92
N ASP A 22 10.79 0.88 -10.35
CA ASP A 22 11.22 0.70 -8.97
C ASP A 22 10.69 1.85 -8.12
N ILE A 23 9.79 1.55 -7.17
CA ILE A 23 9.18 2.54 -6.28
C ILE A 23 10.22 3.29 -5.44
N THR A 24 11.39 2.72 -5.18
CA THR A 24 12.45 3.40 -4.41
C THR A 24 13.05 4.61 -5.13
N GLN A 25 12.86 4.69 -6.45
CA GLN A 25 13.28 5.83 -7.30
C GLN A 25 12.18 6.89 -7.43
N TRP A 26 10.99 6.63 -6.89
CA TRP A 26 9.87 7.57 -6.95
C TRP A 26 10.14 8.79 -6.07
N SER A 27 9.66 9.96 -6.54
CA SER A 27 9.83 11.24 -5.86
C SER A 27 8.47 11.93 -5.69
N GLY A 28 8.30 12.59 -4.55
CA GLY A 28 7.04 13.21 -4.18
C GLY A 28 6.86 13.28 -2.66
N ASP A 29 5.62 13.38 -2.20
CA ASP A 29 5.30 13.53 -0.79
C ASP A 29 5.43 12.21 -0.04
N ALA A 30 4.83 11.14 -0.53
CA ALA A 30 4.94 9.83 0.11
C ALA A 30 4.93 8.67 -0.88
N LEU A 31 5.67 7.62 -0.55
CA LEU A 31 5.51 6.30 -1.15
C LEU A 31 5.02 5.30 -0.10
N VAL A 32 4.32 4.27 -0.55
CA VAL A 32 3.75 3.23 0.31
C VAL A 32 4.68 2.04 0.36
N ASN A 33 4.94 1.54 1.57
CA ASN A 33 5.62 0.29 1.82
C ASN A 33 4.60 -0.81 2.15
N ALA A 34 4.60 -1.90 1.36
CA ALA A 34 3.88 -3.13 1.69
C ALA A 34 4.67 -3.89 2.77
N ALA A 35 4.42 -3.54 4.02
CA ALA A 35 5.14 -4.01 5.19
C ALA A 35 4.50 -5.27 5.80
N ASN A 36 5.15 -5.80 6.83
CA ASN A 36 4.58 -6.75 7.78
C ASN A 36 4.23 -6.04 9.11
N GLU A 37 3.50 -6.72 9.99
CA GLU A 37 2.97 -6.14 11.24
C GLU A 37 4.03 -5.55 12.18
N ARG A 38 5.27 -6.06 12.11
CA ARG A 38 6.39 -5.57 12.92
C ARG A 38 6.92 -4.22 12.43
N MET A 39 6.77 -3.90 11.14
CA MET A 39 7.34 -2.71 10.47
C MET A 39 8.88 -2.56 10.54
N LEU A 40 9.62 -3.62 10.84
CA LEU A 40 11.08 -3.56 11.02
C LEU A 40 11.87 -4.03 9.78
N GLY A 41 11.24 -3.96 8.61
CA GLY A 41 11.77 -4.44 7.33
C GLY A 41 11.44 -5.91 7.05
N GLY A 42 11.85 -6.36 5.87
CA GLY A 42 11.51 -7.67 5.33
C GLY A 42 12.13 -7.94 3.96
N GLY A 43 11.47 -8.81 3.19
CA GLY A 43 11.84 -9.11 1.80
C GLY A 43 11.13 -8.22 0.78
N GLY A 44 11.22 -8.56 -0.51
CA GLY A 44 10.47 -7.90 -1.58
C GLY A 44 10.64 -6.37 -1.60
N VAL A 45 9.53 -5.65 -1.80
CA VAL A 45 9.50 -4.19 -1.84
C VAL A 45 9.86 -3.55 -0.49
N ASP A 46 9.48 -4.17 0.63
CA ASP A 46 9.82 -3.71 1.99
C ASP A 46 11.34 -3.68 2.19
N GLY A 47 12.01 -4.78 1.84
CA GLY A 47 13.46 -4.85 1.86
C GLY A 47 14.12 -3.85 0.91
N ALA A 48 13.56 -3.63 -0.28
CA ALA A 48 14.09 -2.65 -1.24
C ALA A 48 14.00 -1.22 -0.68
N ILE A 49 12.84 -0.84 -0.13
CA ILE A 49 12.61 0.45 0.51
C ILE A 49 13.57 0.66 1.69
N HIS A 50 13.72 -0.33 2.59
CA HIS A 50 14.65 -0.23 3.72
C HIS A 50 16.11 -0.07 3.28
N ARG A 51 16.55 -0.80 2.24
CA ARG A 51 17.91 -0.65 1.70
C ARG A 51 18.14 0.74 1.10
N ALA A 52 17.19 1.24 0.31
CA ALA A 52 17.29 2.54 -0.35
C ALA A 52 17.21 3.70 0.65
N ALA A 53 16.30 3.62 1.63
CA ALA A 53 16.13 4.64 2.65
C ALA A 53 17.29 4.69 3.66
N GLY A 54 18.03 3.59 3.81
CA GLY A 54 19.11 3.47 4.79
C GLY A 54 18.61 3.31 6.24
N PRO A 55 19.54 3.29 7.22
CA PRO A 55 19.23 2.92 8.61
C PRO A 55 18.23 3.86 9.31
N ARG A 56 18.09 5.10 8.82
CA ARG A 56 17.16 6.09 9.38
C ARG A 56 15.70 5.65 9.30
N LEU A 57 15.31 4.91 8.25
CA LEU A 57 13.93 4.42 8.14
C LEU A 57 13.62 3.42 9.24
N ARG A 58 14.52 2.45 9.48
CA ARG A 58 14.35 1.49 10.56
C ARG A 58 14.27 2.17 11.93
N ALA A 59 15.15 3.13 12.20
CA ALA A 59 15.11 3.90 13.43
C ALA A 59 13.77 4.62 13.62
N ALA A 60 13.21 5.19 12.54
CA ALA A 60 11.88 5.82 12.57
C ALA A 60 10.75 4.80 12.80
N CYS A 61 10.82 3.60 12.20
CA CYS A 61 9.87 2.52 12.47
C CYS A 61 9.92 2.05 13.93
N GLU A 62 11.11 1.99 14.54
CA GLU A 62 11.28 1.58 15.94
C GLU A 62 10.64 2.59 16.92
N GLN A 63 10.48 3.86 16.52
CA GLN A 63 9.75 4.88 17.30
C GLN A 63 8.22 4.76 17.18
N VAL A 64 7.70 3.98 16.23
CA VAL A 64 6.25 3.74 16.14
C VAL A 64 5.86 2.82 17.29
N PRO A 65 4.87 3.21 18.13
CA PRO A 65 4.46 2.41 19.27
C PRO A 65 3.84 1.09 18.83
N GLU A 66 4.10 0.04 19.61
CA GLU A 66 3.41 -1.23 19.47
C GLU A 66 1.97 -1.11 20.00
N VAL A 67 1.01 -1.63 19.23
CA VAL A 67 -0.41 -1.69 19.61
C VAL A 67 -0.78 -3.05 20.21
N ALA A 68 0.06 -4.06 19.96
CA ALA A 68 0.05 -5.38 20.57
C ALA A 68 1.51 -5.93 20.54
N PRO A 69 1.85 -7.00 21.27
CA PRO A 69 3.20 -7.54 21.27
C PRO A 69 3.72 -7.81 19.86
N ASP A 70 4.87 -7.21 19.50
CA ASP A 70 5.50 -7.29 18.17
C ASP A 70 4.67 -6.70 17.00
N VAL A 71 3.58 -5.97 17.27
CA VAL A 71 2.71 -5.38 16.24
C VAL A 71 2.71 -3.86 16.35
N ARG A 72 3.27 -3.19 15.33
CA ARG A 72 3.21 -1.72 15.17
C ARG A 72 2.09 -1.28 14.22
N CYS A 73 1.82 -2.10 13.20
CA CYS A 73 0.76 -1.85 12.22
C CYS A 73 -0.06 -3.13 12.01
N PRO A 74 -1.30 -3.19 12.50
CA PRO A 74 -2.20 -4.30 12.20
C PRO A 74 -2.49 -4.41 10.70
N THR A 75 -2.85 -5.62 10.26
CA THR A 75 -3.36 -5.87 8.91
C THR A 75 -4.55 -4.94 8.56
N GLY A 76 -4.48 -4.27 7.42
CA GLY A 76 -5.47 -3.28 6.95
C GLY A 76 -5.19 -1.84 7.42
N GLU A 77 -4.29 -1.62 8.37
CA GLU A 77 -3.96 -0.30 8.87
C GLU A 77 -2.72 0.30 8.19
N ALA A 78 -2.45 1.58 8.45
CA ALA A 78 -1.26 2.27 7.98
C ALA A 78 -0.60 3.12 9.09
N ARG A 79 0.71 3.36 8.96
CA ARG A 79 1.55 4.24 9.80
C ARG A 79 2.46 5.07 8.90
N ILE A 80 2.84 6.27 9.31
CA ILE A 80 3.71 7.16 8.51
C ILE A 80 5.02 7.44 9.25
N THR A 81 6.13 7.43 8.52
CA THR A 81 7.47 7.74 9.03
C THR A 81 8.22 8.66 8.04
N SER A 82 9.35 9.22 8.48
CA SER A 82 10.28 9.91 7.58
C SER A 82 10.93 8.93 6.60
N ALA A 83 11.15 9.32 5.35
CA ALA A 83 11.62 8.41 4.31
C ALA A 83 13.14 8.12 4.27
N GLY A 84 13.90 8.62 5.26
CA GLY A 84 15.36 8.43 5.30
C GLY A 84 16.07 9.10 4.12
N ARG A 85 16.72 8.31 3.26
CA ARG A 85 17.46 8.76 2.06
C ARG A 85 16.65 8.72 0.76
N LEU A 86 15.39 8.26 0.80
CA LEU A 86 14.54 8.25 -0.38
C LEU A 86 14.27 9.68 -0.88
N GLN A 87 13.90 9.79 -2.15
CA GLN A 87 13.49 11.08 -2.75
C GLN A 87 12.09 11.52 -2.29
N ALA A 88 11.25 10.58 -1.85
CA ALA A 88 9.99 10.87 -1.18
C ALA A 88 10.23 11.52 0.19
N LYS A 89 9.30 12.37 0.67
CA LYS A 89 9.41 12.98 2.01
C LYS A 89 9.06 11.97 3.12
N PHE A 90 8.04 11.16 2.88
CA PHE A 90 7.51 10.18 3.83
C PHE A 90 7.42 8.78 3.26
N VAL A 91 7.40 7.79 4.16
CA VAL A 91 6.98 6.42 3.85
C VAL A 91 5.72 6.12 4.64
N ILE A 92 4.65 5.74 3.95
CA ILE A 92 3.44 5.19 4.57
C ILE A 92 3.58 3.66 4.57
N HIS A 93 3.74 3.07 5.75
CA HIS A 93 3.80 1.63 5.93
C HIS A 93 2.39 1.10 6.12
N THR A 94 2.01 0.08 5.36
CA THR A 94 0.71 -0.58 5.48
C THR A 94 0.89 -2.08 5.39
N VAL A 95 -0.03 -2.82 6.00
CA VAL A 95 0.03 -4.28 6.03
C VAL A 95 -1.18 -4.82 5.29
N GLY A 96 -0.95 -5.39 4.10
CA GLY A 96 -1.98 -6.13 3.39
C GLY A 96 -2.18 -7.52 3.99
N PRO A 97 -3.30 -8.21 3.68
CA PRO A 97 -3.53 -9.57 4.17
C PRO A 97 -2.61 -10.57 3.47
N VAL A 98 -2.29 -11.66 4.17
CA VAL A 98 -1.90 -12.93 3.53
C VAL A 98 -3.15 -13.51 2.87
N TYR A 99 -3.06 -13.82 1.58
CA TYR A 99 -4.22 -14.25 0.81
C TYR A 99 -4.71 -15.63 1.26
N LYS A 100 -6.03 -15.72 1.50
CA LYS A 100 -6.73 -16.98 1.75
C LYS A 100 -7.77 -17.24 0.67
N ASN A 101 -8.70 -16.31 0.51
CA ASN A 101 -9.75 -16.25 -0.50
C ASN A 101 -10.21 -14.78 -0.63
N ALA A 102 -10.93 -14.46 -1.71
CA ALA A 102 -11.41 -13.12 -1.97
C ALA A 102 -12.34 -12.57 -0.86
N GLU A 103 -13.22 -13.40 -0.29
CA GLU A 103 -14.20 -12.98 0.74
C GLU A 103 -13.52 -12.47 2.01
N GLU A 104 -12.52 -13.18 2.53
CA GLU A 104 -11.77 -12.79 3.72
C GLU A 104 -10.71 -11.72 3.43
N SER A 105 -10.06 -11.80 2.28
CA SER A 105 -8.85 -10.99 2.00
C SER A 105 -9.19 -9.63 1.38
N ALA A 106 -10.22 -9.54 0.53
CA ALA A 106 -10.54 -8.28 -0.17
C ALA A 106 -10.89 -7.13 0.78
N PRO A 107 -11.68 -7.32 1.87
CA PRO A 107 -11.96 -6.23 2.81
C PRO A 107 -10.70 -5.68 3.49
N LEU A 108 -9.77 -6.57 3.87
CA LEU A 108 -8.51 -6.18 4.52
C LEU A 108 -7.57 -5.47 3.55
N LEU A 109 -7.44 -5.98 2.31
CA LEU A 109 -6.63 -5.33 1.29
C LEU A 109 -7.21 -3.95 0.94
N ARG A 110 -8.53 -3.84 0.76
CA ARG A 110 -9.23 -2.57 0.53
C ARG A 110 -8.96 -1.59 1.68
N GLN A 111 -9.05 -2.06 2.91
CA GLN A 111 -8.78 -1.25 4.09
C GLN A 111 -7.32 -0.76 4.12
N ALA A 112 -6.34 -1.58 3.73
CA ALA A 112 -4.94 -1.19 3.66
C ALA A 112 -4.72 0.02 2.73
N TYR A 113 -5.34 0.02 1.54
CA TYR A 113 -5.30 1.16 0.61
C TYR A 113 -6.01 2.40 1.18
N LEU A 114 -7.22 2.23 1.71
CA LEU A 114 -7.99 3.35 2.27
C LEU A 114 -7.29 3.98 3.49
N SER A 115 -6.66 3.18 4.34
CA SER A 115 -5.87 3.66 5.48
C SER A 115 -4.69 4.53 5.01
N CYS A 116 -4.01 4.16 3.92
CA CYS A 116 -2.95 4.97 3.34
C CYS A 116 -3.46 6.29 2.81
N LEU A 117 -4.54 6.25 2.02
CA LEU A 117 -5.15 7.44 1.43
C LEU A 117 -5.67 8.39 2.52
N ALA A 118 -6.33 7.87 3.54
CA ALA A 118 -6.80 8.65 4.68
C ALA A 118 -5.64 9.32 5.43
N LEU A 119 -4.53 8.61 5.62
CA LEU A 119 -3.35 9.17 6.28
C LEU A 119 -2.67 10.26 5.43
N ALA A 120 -2.57 10.07 4.12
CA ALA A 120 -2.05 11.07 3.19
C ALA A 120 -2.92 12.34 3.18
N ASN A 121 -4.24 12.18 3.12
CA ASN A 121 -5.20 13.28 3.20
C ASN A 121 -5.10 14.02 4.55
N LYS A 122 -5.00 13.29 5.68
CA LYS A 122 -4.82 13.89 7.02
C LYS A 122 -3.54 14.72 7.10
N GLN A 123 -2.47 14.28 6.44
CA GLN A 123 -1.19 14.99 6.36
C GLN A 123 -1.15 16.06 5.27
N ARG A 124 -2.25 16.27 4.54
CA ARG A 124 -2.37 17.22 3.42
C ARG A 124 -1.29 17.01 2.34
N LEU A 125 -0.99 15.75 2.05
CA LEU A 125 -0.10 15.39 0.94
C LEU A 125 -0.84 15.59 -0.38
N GLU A 126 -0.10 15.89 -1.45
CA GLU A 126 -0.65 16.08 -2.79
C GLU A 126 -0.50 14.82 -3.64
N ASN A 127 0.60 14.07 -3.45
CA ASN A 127 0.94 12.92 -4.29
C ASN A 127 1.42 11.69 -3.51
N LEU A 128 0.99 10.51 -3.96
CA LEU A 128 1.23 9.23 -3.29
C LEU A 128 1.53 8.11 -4.29
N ALA A 129 2.58 7.31 -4.03
CA ALA A 129 2.89 6.13 -4.82
C ALA A 129 2.59 4.81 -4.08
N PHE A 130 1.93 3.87 -4.75
CA PHE A 130 1.66 2.52 -4.26
C PHE A 130 2.47 1.46 -5.02
N PRO A 131 2.97 0.41 -4.35
CA PRO A 131 3.28 -0.85 -4.99
C PRO A 131 2.01 -1.71 -5.13
N ALA A 132 2.11 -2.89 -5.75
CA ALA A 132 1.05 -3.90 -5.69
C ALA A 132 1.07 -4.61 -4.34
N ILE A 133 0.26 -4.16 -3.37
CA ILE A 133 0.23 -4.71 -2.01
C ILE A 133 -0.29 -6.16 -2.03
N SER A 134 0.33 -7.02 -1.22
CA SER A 134 0.03 -8.45 -1.03
C SER A 134 0.27 -9.39 -2.22
N THR A 135 0.67 -8.91 -3.40
CA THR A 135 0.84 -9.76 -4.61
C THR A 135 2.19 -10.47 -4.71
N GLY A 136 3.08 -10.28 -3.72
CA GLY A 136 4.35 -10.97 -3.60
C GLY A 136 4.26 -12.18 -2.67
N VAL A 137 5.05 -12.18 -1.59
CA VAL A 137 5.10 -13.27 -0.59
C VAL A 137 3.74 -13.59 0.04
N TYR A 138 2.82 -12.62 0.08
CA TYR A 138 1.47 -12.80 0.63
C TYR A 138 0.48 -13.46 -0.35
N GLY A 139 0.89 -13.71 -1.60
CA GLY A 139 0.19 -14.63 -2.51
C GLY A 139 -1.15 -14.16 -3.08
N TYR A 140 -1.48 -12.87 -2.98
CA TYR A 140 -2.74 -12.35 -3.51
C TYR A 140 -2.74 -12.41 -5.06
N PRO A 141 -3.76 -13.02 -5.70
CA PRO A 141 -3.86 -13.07 -7.16
C PRO A 141 -3.80 -11.66 -7.78
N PRO A 142 -2.87 -11.39 -8.72
CA PRO A 142 -2.63 -10.04 -9.22
C PRO A 142 -3.85 -9.31 -9.80
N ALA A 143 -4.71 -10.00 -10.55
CA ALA A 143 -5.90 -9.39 -11.15
C ALA A 143 -6.95 -9.02 -10.10
N GLU A 144 -7.21 -9.90 -9.13
CA GLU A 144 -8.13 -9.63 -8.02
C GLU A 144 -7.60 -8.52 -7.11
N ALA A 145 -6.29 -8.51 -6.84
CA ALA A 145 -5.64 -7.44 -6.07
C ALA A 145 -5.75 -6.10 -6.79
N ALA A 146 -5.57 -6.07 -8.11
CA ALA A 146 -5.68 -4.87 -8.92
C ALA A 146 -7.11 -4.30 -8.86
N GLU A 147 -8.13 -5.14 -8.97
CA GLU A 147 -9.53 -4.71 -8.87
C GLU A 147 -9.84 -4.06 -7.52
N VAL A 148 -9.40 -4.69 -6.43
CA VAL A 148 -9.53 -4.13 -5.06
C VAL A 148 -8.76 -2.82 -4.92
N ALA A 149 -7.51 -2.77 -5.38
CA ALA A 149 -6.62 -1.62 -5.25
C ALA A 149 -7.14 -0.40 -6.01
N LEU A 150 -7.49 -0.58 -7.29
CA LEU A 150 -7.96 0.49 -8.17
C LEU A 150 -9.31 1.02 -7.69
N THR A 151 -10.22 0.15 -7.25
CA THR A 151 -11.50 0.57 -6.67
C THR A 151 -11.30 1.33 -5.37
N ALA A 152 -10.42 0.87 -4.48
CA ALA A 152 -10.11 1.57 -3.23
C ALA A 152 -9.53 2.97 -3.47
N VAL A 153 -8.60 3.11 -4.42
CA VAL A 153 -8.03 4.41 -4.80
C VAL A 153 -9.07 5.32 -5.43
N LYS A 154 -9.92 4.77 -6.31
CA LYS A 154 -11.03 5.51 -6.92
C LYS A 154 -11.98 6.08 -5.88
N ASP A 155 -12.33 5.28 -4.86
CA ASP A 155 -13.25 5.68 -3.79
C ASP A 155 -12.60 6.63 -2.76
N GLY A 156 -11.28 6.49 -2.54
CA GLY A 156 -10.58 7.07 -1.40
C GLY A 156 -9.64 8.25 -1.72
N MET A 157 -9.59 8.72 -2.97
CA MET A 157 -8.59 9.73 -3.39
C MET A 157 -8.64 11.03 -2.56
N GLY A 158 -9.83 11.49 -2.19
CA GLY A 158 -10.00 12.69 -1.36
C GLY A 158 -9.44 13.95 -2.04
N THR A 159 -8.49 14.62 -1.37
CA THR A 159 -7.84 15.85 -1.83
C THR A 159 -6.51 15.62 -2.56
N LEU A 160 -6.08 14.36 -2.73
CA LEU A 160 -4.87 14.05 -3.50
C LEU A 160 -5.08 14.45 -4.96
N SER A 161 -4.08 15.10 -5.57
CA SER A 161 -4.11 15.46 -6.98
C SER A 161 -3.54 14.36 -7.89
N TYR A 162 -2.72 13.48 -7.32
CA TYR A 162 -1.97 12.48 -8.06
C TYR A 162 -1.72 11.21 -7.23
N VAL A 163 -2.10 10.05 -7.77
CA VAL A 163 -1.74 8.74 -7.23
C VAL A 163 -1.08 7.91 -8.33
N GLU A 164 0.04 7.25 -8.01
CA GLU A 164 0.75 6.38 -8.95
C GLU A 164 0.87 4.95 -8.39
N PHE A 165 0.53 3.95 -9.19
CA PHE A 165 1.00 2.59 -8.93
C PHE A 165 2.31 2.37 -9.68
N VAL A 166 3.39 2.15 -8.93
CA VAL A 166 4.70 1.79 -9.47
C VAL A 166 4.85 0.28 -9.38
N LEU A 167 4.75 -0.37 -10.54
CA LEU A 167 4.52 -1.80 -10.65
C LEU A 167 5.78 -2.54 -11.13
N PHE A 168 6.11 -3.62 -10.44
CA PHE A 168 7.22 -4.50 -10.75
C PHE A 168 6.82 -5.96 -10.53
N PRO A 169 7.11 -6.89 -11.45
CA PRO A 169 7.74 -6.69 -12.77
C PRO A 169 6.72 -6.21 -13.84
N GLU A 170 7.13 -6.15 -15.11
CA GLU A 170 6.27 -5.77 -16.25
C GLU A 170 4.94 -6.54 -16.30
N ALA A 171 4.94 -7.83 -15.97
CA ALA A 171 3.71 -8.62 -15.93
C ALA A 171 2.67 -8.04 -14.96
N MET A 172 3.11 -7.50 -13.81
CA MET A 172 2.22 -6.83 -12.84
C MET A 172 1.63 -5.55 -13.43
N PHE A 173 2.46 -4.77 -14.13
CA PHE A 173 2.02 -3.58 -14.86
C PHE A 173 0.93 -3.92 -15.88
N THR A 174 1.18 -4.93 -16.73
CA THR A 174 0.21 -5.38 -17.74
C THR A 174 -1.10 -5.85 -17.11
N THR A 175 -1.06 -6.61 -16.00
CA THR A 175 -2.27 -7.03 -15.29
C THR A 175 -3.07 -5.85 -14.75
N PHE A 176 -2.43 -4.91 -14.07
CA PHE A 176 -3.11 -3.73 -13.52
C PHE A 176 -3.68 -2.84 -14.63
N VAL A 177 -2.98 -2.65 -15.74
CA VAL A 177 -3.51 -1.91 -16.90
C VAL A 177 -4.73 -2.62 -17.49
N GLY A 178 -4.69 -3.94 -17.63
CA GLY A 178 -5.83 -4.71 -18.14
C GLY A 178 -7.08 -4.54 -17.28
N VAL A 179 -6.94 -4.49 -15.95
CA VAL A 179 -8.05 -4.23 -15.02
C VAL A 179 -8.46 -2.75 -15.02
N ALA A 180 -7.51 -1.82 -15.05
CA ALA A 180 -7.83 -0.40 -15.06
C ALA A 180 -8.57 0.03 -16.33
N ASP A 181 -8.22 -0.53 -17.49
CA ASP A 181 -8.90 -0.25 -18.76
C ASP A 181 -10.38 -0.74 -18.77
N THR A 182 -10.78 -1.65 -17.87
CA THR A 182 -12.19 -2.04 -17.70
C THR A 182 -12.94 -1.19 -16.67
N LEU A 183 -12.22 -0.63 -15.68
CA LEU A 183 -12.82 0.10 -14.55
C LEU A 183 -12.82 1.62 -14.71
N LEU A 184 -11.88 2.17 -15.49
CA LEU A 184 -11.54 3.59 -15.50
C LEU A 184 -11.44 4.15 -16.92
N GLU A 185 -11.68 5.45 -17.05
CA GLU A 185 -11.53 6.17 -18.30
C GLU A 185 -10.05 6.56 -18.51
N ALA A 186 -9.41 5.93 -19.51
CA ALA A 186 -8.05 6.25 -19.89
C ALA A 186 -7.97 7.64 -20.55
N ILE A 187 -6.93 8.39 -20.20
CA ILE A 187 -6.64 9.69 -20.79
C ILE A 187 -5.25 9.70 -21.43
N LYS A 188 -5.07 10.53 -22.46
CA LYS A 188 -3.74 10.91 -22.93
C LYS A 188 -3.33 12.18 -22.21
N PRO A 189 -2.15 12.25 -21.56
CA PRO A 189 -1.71 13.50 -20.98
C PRO A 189 -1.58 14.55 -22.08
N ALA A 190 -2.07 15.76 -21.82
CA ALA A 190 -1.89 16.90 -22.71
C ALA A 190 -0.40 17.29 -22.71
N GLY A 191 0.32 16.89 -23.77
CA GLY A 191 1.69 17.34 -24.03
C GLY A 191 2.75 16.79 -23.09
N GLY A 192 3.12 15.53 -23.25
CA GLY A 192 4.51 15.14 -23.03
C GLY A 192 5.30 15.60 -24.25
N ALA A 193 6.28 16.49 -24.06
CA ALA A 193 7.31 16.70 -25.06
C ALA A 193 7.80 15.33 -25.50
N ALA A 194 7.70 15.04 -26.80
CA ALA A 194 8.31 13.86 -27.38
C ALA A 194 9.78 13.89 -26.96
N VAL A 195 10.17 13.00 -26.06
CA VAL A 195 11.57 12.65 -25.93
C VAL A 195 11.84 11.90 -27.22
N SER A 196 12.35 12.62 -28.22
CA SER A 196 12.93 12.01 -29.39
C SER A 196 13.92 10.96 -28.90
N GLU A 197 13.79 9.73 -29.40
CA GLU A 197 14.84 8.72 -29.33
C GLU A 197 16.19 9.42 -29.53
N PRO A 198 17.24 9.11 -28.74
CA PRO A 198 18.57 9.53 -29.10
C PRO A 198 18.85 8.89 -30.46
N GLN A 199 18.78 9.70 -31.53
CA GLN A 199 19.41 9.34 -32.77
C GLN A 199 20.85 9.01 -32.42
N GLN A 200 21.22 7.75 -32.61
CA GLN A 200 22.61 7.34 -32.61
C GLN A 200 23.29 8.16 -33.71
N GLN A 201 23.89 9.28 -33.31
CA GLN A 201 24.91 9.90 -34.12
C GLN A 201 26.05 8.90 -34.15
N GLU A 202 26.23 8.25 -35.30
CA GLU A 202 27.46 7.54 -35.59
C GLU A 202 28.63 8.48 -35.27
N PRO A 203 29.65 8.00 -34.55
CA PRO A 203 30.79 8.84 -34.21
C PRO A 203 31.44 9.34 -35.49
N THR A 204 31.43 10.66 -35.69
CA THR A 204 32.27 11.29 -36.70
C THR A 204 33.71 10.91 -36.40
N PRO A 205 34.46 10.30 -37.35
CA PRO A 205 35.85 9.95 -37.09
C PRO A 205 36.63 11.24 -36.82
N ALA A 206 37.26 11.30 -35.64
CA ALA A 206 38.27 12.31 -35.37
C ALA A 206 39.42 12.11 -36.37
N VAL A 207 39.59 13.06 -37.28
CA VAL A 207 40.73 13.12 -38.19
C VAL A 207 41.77 13.99 -37.50
N ASP A 208 42.90 13.40 -37.11
CA ASP A 208 44.07 14.19 -36.74
C ASP A 208 44.63 14.92 -37.97
N SER A 209 45.44 15.95 -37.74
CA SER A 209 46.05 16.76 -38.81
C SER A 209 47.11 16.02 -39.64
N GLN A 210 47.21 14.68 -39.54
CA GLN A 210 48.29 13.90 -40.16
C GLN A 210 47.83 12.57 -40.81
N GLY A 211 46.54 12.26 -40.85
CA GLY A 211 45.96 11.33 -41.81
C GLY A 211 46.41 9.86 -41.72
N ARG A 212 46.56 9.29 -40.51
CA ARG A 212 46.83 7.84 -40.35
C ARG A 212 45.80 7.12 -39.48
N LYS A 213 45.22 6.04 -40.04
CA LYS A 213 44.28 5.13 -39.35
C LYS A 213 45.06 4.04 -38.58
N HIS A 214 44.86 3.91 -37.27
CA HIS A 214 45.29 2.75 -36.50
C HIS A 214 44.08 1.98 -35.98
N SER A 215 43.99 0.70 -36.37
CA SER A 215 43.09 -0.30 -35.79
C SER A 215 43.72 -0.80 -34.48
N ALA A 216 43.04 -0.64 -33.36
CA ALA A 216 43.43 -1.21 -32.07
C ALA A 216 42.37 -2.24 -31.65
N SER A 217 42.70 -3.50 -31.89
CA SER A 217 42.00 -4.67 -31.37
C SER A 217 42.40 -4.86 -29.91
N LEU A 218 41.47 -4.69 -28.97
CA LEU A 218 41.70 -4.99 -27.56
C LEU A 218 41.18 -6.40 -27.24
N HIS A 219 42.14 -7.31 -27.06
CA HIS A 219 41.95 -8.60 -26.40
C HIS A 219 41.63 -8.37 -24.92
N TYR A 220 40.48 -8.84 -24.45
CA TYR A 220 40.20 -8.97 -23.02
C TYR A 220 40.41 -10.43 -22.60
N SER A 221 41.54 -10.69 -21.95
CA SER A 221 41.85 -11.97 -21.31
C SER A 221 41.41 -11.91 -19.86
N SER A 222 40.61 -12.90 -19.46
CA SER A 222 40.18 -13.15 -18.09
C SER A 222 41.32 -13.72 -17.26
N GLN A 223 41.52 -13.21 -16.05
CA GLN A 223 42.06 -14.01 -14.95
C GLN A 223 41.68 -13.43 -13.58
N ALA A 224 41.26 -14.36 -12.73
CA ALA A 224 40.80 -14.17 -11.38
C ALA A 224 41.95 -13.93 -10.39
N ALA A 225 41.66 -13.22 -9.30
CA ALA A 225 42.47 -13.23 -8.10
C ALA A 225 41.56 -13.28 -6.86
N GLN A 226 41.82 -14.28 -5.99
CA GLN A 226 41.48 -14.26 -4.57
C GLN A 226 42.81 -14.36 -3.76
N PRO A 227 42.78 -14.41 -2.42
CA PRO A 227 42.80 -13.28 -1.51
C PRO A 227 44.11 -13.24 -0.68
N THR A 228 44.38 -12.14 0.03
CA THR A 228 45.40 -12.14 1.10
C THR A 228 44.84 -11.53 2.38
N GLU A 229 45.15 -12.20 3.49
CA GLU A 229 44.82 -11.86 4.87
C GLU A 229 45.83 -10.87 5.50
N SER A 230 45.53 -10.52 6.76
CA SER A 230 46.29 -9.78 7.79
C SER A 230 46.01 -8.27 7.81
N GLY A 231 45.77 -7.61 8.94
CA GLY A 231 45.80 -8.01 10.35
C GLY A 231 45.94 -6.72 11.18
N SER A 232 45.09 -6.56 12.19
CA SER A 232 45.19 -5.71 13.40
C SER A 232 45.86 -4.33 13.32
N GLN A 233 45.15 -3.29 13.76
CA GLN A 233 45.40 -2.65 15.07
C GLN A 233 44.38 -1.55 15.38
N SER A 234 44.11 -1.45 16.68
CA SER A 234 43.26 -0.52 17.39
C SER A 234 43.75 0.93 17.35
N ASP A 235 42.83 1.89 17.38
CA ASP A 235 42.97 3.04 18.29
C ASP A 235 41.62 3.71 18.59
N SER A 236 41.44 3.98 19.87
CA SER A 236 40.33 4.65 20.54
C SER A 236 40.50 6.16 20.53
N VAL A 237 39.45 6.94 20.24
CA VAL A 237 39.24 8.27 20.86
C VAL A 237 37.74 8.60 20.95
N CYS A 238 37.35 9.07 22.14
CA CYS A 238 36.04 9.57 22.55
C CYS A 238 35.67 10.92 21.93
N GLY A 239 34.37 11.23 21.92
CA GLY A 239 33.91 12.59 22.24
C GLY A 239 32.75 13.13 21.40
N GLY A 240 31.75 13.67 22.09
CA GLY A 240 30.90 14.73 21.54
C GLY A 240 29.42 14.40 21.43
N GLY A 241 28.72 14.42 22.57
CA GLY A 241 27.27 14.55 22.57
C GLY A 241 26.84 15.93 22.09
N SER A 242 25.76 15.97 21.32
CA SER A 242 25.01 17.21 21.06
C SER A 242 23.53 16.90 21.12
N LYS A 243 22.88 17.49 22.12
CA LYS A 243 21.42 17.48 22.32
C LYS A 243 20.78 18.30 21.20
N ALA A 244 19.79 17.73 20.52
CA ALA A 244 18.83 18.48 19.73
C ALA A 244 17.43 18.13 20.23
N GLY A 245 16.70 19.16 20.65
CA GLY A 245 15.35 19.06 21.19
C GLY A 245 14.37 18.54 20.13
N HIS A 246 13.57 17.57 20.54
CA HIS A 246 12.41 17.13 19.77
C HIS A 246 11.18 17.86 20.30
N ALA A 247 10.53 18.60 19.40
CA ALA A 247 9.16 19.05 19.58
C ALA A 247 8.26 17.81 19.55
N GLU A 248 7.50 17.64 20.63
CA GLU A 248 6.49 16.61 20.84
C GLU A 248 5.30 16.89 19.93
N LEU A 249 4.98 15.96 19.03
CA LEU A 249 3.76 15.98 18.23
C LEU A 249 2.91 14.81 18.73
N GLU A 250 1.96 15.13 19.61
CA GLU A 250 1.00 14.19 20.17
C GLU A 250 0.15 13.56 19.05
N VAL A 251 0.23 12.24 18.91
CA VAL A 251 -0.68 11.45 18.09
C VAL A 251 -1.74 10.86 19.03
N THR A 252 -2.82 11.60 19.28
CA THR A 252 -3.99 11.02 19.95
C THR A 252 -4.80 10.19 18.95
N SER A 253 -4.89 8.90 19.23
CA SER A 253 -5.79 7.95 18.59
C SER A 253 -7.24 8.27 18.94
N ALA A 254 -8.11 8.40 17.93
CA ALA A 254 -9.55 8.30 18.13
C ALA A 254 -10.20 7.72 16.88
N ALA A 255 -10.63 6.47 16.98
CA ALA A 255 -11.64 5.88 16.11
C ALA A 255 -12.77 5.34 17.01
N ALA A 256 -13.99 5.41 16.46
CA ALA A 256 -15.27 4.85 16.93
C ALA A 256 -16.10 5.68 17.93
N ALA A 257 -16.96 6.55 17.39
CA ALA A 257 -18.38 6.66 17.80
C ALA A 257 -19.16 7.54 16.80
N ALA A 258 -19.85 6.93 15.83
CA ALA A 258 -20.88 7.60 15.04
C ALA A 258 -22.09 6.67 14.88
N ALA A 259 -23.00 6.73 15.85
CA ALA A 259 -24.35 6.21 15.71
C ALA A 259 -25.35 7.24 16.26
N ALA A 260 -26.41 7.45 15.46
CA ALA A 260 -27.68 8.09 15.79
C ALA A 260 -27.70 9.61 16.08
N ARG A 261 -28.01 10.41 15.04
CA ARG A 261 -28.86 11.62 15.19
C ARG A 261 -29.76 11.77 13.97
N GLY A 262 -31.04 11.43 14.14
CA GLY A 262 -32.10 11.82 13.20
C GLY A 262 -32.44 13.31 13.38
N PRO A 263 -32.87 14.01 12.32
CA PRO A 263 -33.33 15.39 12.45
C PRO A 263 -34.81 15.44 12.82
N THR A 264 -35.14 16.19 13.87
CA THR A 264 -36.42 16.91 13.96
C THR A 264 -36.22 18.27 13.29
N PRO A 265 -37.27 18.84 12.66
CA PRO A 265 -37.87 19.99 13.34
C PRO A 265 -39.40 20.17 13.15
N SER A 266 -39.97 20.71 14.24
CA SER A 266 -41.01 21.75 14.36
C SER A 266 -42.28 21.78 13.51
N ALA A 267 -43.39 21.87 14.24
CA ALA A 267 -44.74 22.19 13.79
C ALA A 267 -44.93 23.67 13.40
N THR A 268 -45.73 23.89 12.34
CA THR A 268 -46.59 25.06 12.14
C THR A 268 -47.83 24.60 11.36
N GLY A 269 -49.03 24.94 11.86
CA GLY A 269 -50.31 24.50 11.28
C GLY A 269 -50.77 25.27 10.05
N ASN A 270 -51.74 24.73 9.31
CA ASN A 270 -53.09 25.30 9.14
C ASN A 270 -53.92 24.51 8.09
N THR A 271 -55.20 24.29 8.43
CA THR A 271 -56.43 24.03 7.63
C THR A 271 -56.42 23.47 6.19
N GLY A 272 -57.20 22.40 5.98
CA GLY A 272 -57.86 22.11 4.69
C GLY A 272 -58.29 20.65 4.50
N ASN A 273 -59.60 20.36 4.65
CA ASN A 273 -60.30 19.14 4.22
C ASN A 273 -61.15 19.52 2.97
N PRO A 274 -61.81 18.63 2.18
CA PRO A 274 -61.85 17.15 2.14
C PRO A 274 -61.70 16.52 0.74
N SER A 275 -61.54 15.19 0.68
CA SER A 275 -62.44 14.24 -0.05
C SER A 275 -61.74 12.92 -0.44
N GLY A 276 -62.49 11.81 -0.32
CA GLY A 276 -62.43 10.73 -1.30
C GLY A 276 -61.78 9.39 -0.92
N THR A 277 -62.64 8.42 -0.60
CA THR A 277 -62.60 7.00 -1.05
C THR A 277 -61.55 5.99 -0.52
N THR A 278 -62.08 4.99 0.21
CA THR A 278 -61.64 3.59 0.48
C THR A 278 -61.44 2.76 -0.81
N PRO A 279 -60.91 1.49 -0.83
CA PRO A 279 -60.90 0.48 0.26
C PRO A 279 -59.71 -0.52 0.40
N SER A 280 -59.72 -1.21 1.55
CA SER A 280 -59.46 -2.65 1.81
C SER A 280 -58.12 -3.33 1.50
N GLY A 281 -57.55 -4.00 2.52
CA GLY A 281 -56.88 -5.29 2.35
C GLY A 281 -55.65 -5.57 3.23
N GLN A 282 -55.83 -6.10 4.44
CA GLN A 282 -54.80 -6.87 5.16
C GLN A 282 -55.43 -8.07 5.89
N PRO A 283 -54.77 -9.24 5.91
CA PRO A 283 -55.04 -10.29 6.88
C PRO A 283 -53.89 -10.50 7.88
N GLY A 284 -54.23 -10.36 9.17
CA GLY A 284 -54.18 -11.43 10.17
C GLY A 284 -52.83 -12.03 10.61
N CYS A 285 -52.37 -11.63 11.80
CA CYS A 285 -51.64 -12.50 12.73
C CYS A 285 -52.59 -13.52 13.37
N PRO A 286 -52.06 -14.67 13.84
CA PRO A 286 -52.51 -15.22 15.12
C PRO A 286 -51.36 -15.56 16.08
N SER A 287 -51.69 -15.49 17.35
CA SER A 287 -50.84 -15.69 18.52
C SER A 287 -51.22 -16.95 19.30
N LEU A 288 -50.27 -17.45 20.09
CA LEU A 288 -50.37 -18.25 21.33
C LEU A 288 -50.51 -19.78 21.26
N GLY A 289 -49.63 -20.45 22.02
CA GLY A 289 -50.06 -21.51 22.94
C GLY A 289 -49.11 -22.70 23.15
N GLY A 290 -48.58 -22.85 24.38
CA GLY A 290 -48.52 -24.15 25.06
C GLY A 290 -47.17 -24.86 25.25
N ALA A 291 -46.66 -24.84 26.48
CA ALA A 291 -45.80 -25.89 27.05
C ALA A 291 -46.67 -27.08 27.54
N PRO A 292 -46.15 -28.29 27.85
CA PRO A 292 -45.41 -28.53 29.11
C PRO A 292 -44.30 -29.62 29.08
N ALA A 293 -43.67 -29.80 30.24
CA ALA A 293 -42.48 -30.59 30.58
C ALA A 293 -42.65 -32.13 30.65
N SER A 294 -41.53 -32.88 30.58
CA SER A 294 -41.11 -33.85 31.62
C SER A 294 -39.75 -34.54 31.31
N THR A 295 -38.88 -34.50 32.33
CA THR A 295 -37.88 -35.47 32.84
C THR A 295 -37.52 -36.77 32.08
N PHE A 296 -36.22 -37.11 31.97
CA PHE A 296 -35.60 -38.26 32.67
C PHE A 296 -34.05 -38.30 32.54
N SER A 297 -33.44 -38.98 33.51
CA SER A 297 -32.05 -39.04 33.99
C SER A 297 -31.07 -39.95 33.24
N GLY A 298 -29.75 -39.72 33.42
CA GLY A 298 -28.72 -40.77 33.37
C GLY A 298 -27.29 -40.30 33.06
N GLU A 299 -26.42 -40.17 34.09
CA GLU A 299 -24.94 -40.20 33.96
C GLU A 299 -24.41 -41.67 34.11
N PRO A 300 -23.08 -41.94 34.22
CA PRO A 300 -22.02 -42.01 33.20
C PRO A 300 -21.36 -43.42 33.19
N VAL A 301 -20.21 -43.65 32.50
CA VAL A 301 -19.00 -44.46 32.89
C VAL A 301 -18.14 -44.90 31.67
N GLY A 302 -16.81 -44.73 31.78
CA GLY A 302 -15.75 -45.60 31.19
C GLY A 302 -15.00 -45.02 29.98
N SER A 303 -13.75 -44.52 30.00
CA SER A 303 -12.44 -45.01 30.49
C SER A 303 -11.78 -46.14 29.66
N THR A 304 -10.47 -45.97 29.40
CA THR A 304 -9.44 -46.87 28.79
C THR A 304 -9.42 -46.98 27.26
N ALA A 305 -8.30 -47.06 26.54
CA ALA A 305 -6.86 -46.92 26.83
C ALA A 305 -6.09 -46.81 25.48
N VAL A 306 -4.91 -46.19 25.53
CA VAL A 306 -3.87 -46.12 24.49
C VAL A 306 -2.97 -47.37 24.57
N PRO A 307 -2.44 -47.89 23.44
CA PRO A 307 -1.19 -48.64 23.48
C PRO A 307 -0.05 -47.88 22.77
N LYS A 308 1.06 -47.71 23.52
CA LYS A 308 2.42 -47.58 22.98
C LYS A 308 2.97 -48.98 22.77
N HIS A 309 3.63 -49.23 21.64
CA HIS A 309 4.68 -50.24 21.47
C HIS A 309 5.57 -49.76 20.31
N THR A 310 6.79 -49.31 20.64
CA THR A 310 8.10 -50.00 20.44
C THR A 310 8.53 -50.03 18.98
#